data_AF-A0AAN4WIC4-F1
#
_entry.id   AF-A0AAN4WIC4-F1
#
_cell.length_a   1.000
_cell.length_b   1.000
_cell.length_c   1.000
_cell.angle_alpha   90.00
_cell.angle_beta   90.00
_cell.angle_gamma   90.00
#
_symmetry.space_group_name_H-M   'P 1'
#
loop_
_entity.id
_entity.type
_entity.pdbx_description
1 polymer ?
#
loop_
_entity_poly.entity_id
_entity_poly.type
_entity_poly.pdbx_seq_one_letter_code
_entity_poly.pdbx_strand_id
1 'polypeptide(L)'
;MMVDHLATITDRDERTRAAKTVISVMGNLYPHLRDVPDFRHKLWDHLMIMSNFTLDIDSPYPLPEKDILEEKPEKLPYNNHRIKYKHYGLLTEKLIEKIKETEDPEIKRVLTVLTANHMKKSFLTWNKDSVEDDQIYNDINTLYGGNIEMPEGMILSHSKDLLQKKNTKPTNNNKQQKNNKKQFYKKHN
;
A
#
# COMPACT_ATOMS: atom_id res chain seq x y z
N MET A 1 -3.54 -6.29 -40.42
CA MET A 1 -4.25 -5.18 -39.77
C MET A 1 -4.15 -3.92 -40.61
N MET A 2 -5.02 -2.93 -40.39
CA MET A 2 -4.94 -1.60 -41.05
C MET A 2 -3.58 -0.92 -40.80
N VAL A 3 -2.92 -1.25 -39.68
CA VAL A 3 -1.56 -0.81 -39.32
C VAL A 3 -0.48 -1.45 -40.21
N ASP A 4 -0.60 -2.73 -40.57
CA ASP A 4 0.35 -3.41 -41.47
C ASP A 4 0.33 -2.80 -42.88
N HIS A 5 -0.85 -2.31 -43.31
CA HIS A 5 -0.97 -1.63 -44.60
C HIS A 5 -0.23 -0.29 -44.61
N LEU A 6 -0.17 0.44 -43.48
CA LEU A 6 0.62 1.67 -43.38
C LEU A 6 2.12 1.40 -43.58
N ALA A 7 2.61 0.22 -43.17
CA ALA A 7 4.00 -0.18 -43.38
C ALA A 7 4.33 -0.52 -44.84
N THR A 8 3.33 -0.81 -45.68
CA THR A 8 3.52 -1.09 -47.12
C THR A 8 3.56 0.16 -48.01
N ILE A 9 3.19 1.33 -47.49
CA ILE A 9 3.16 2.58 -48.26
C ILE A 9 4.57 3.19 -48.31
N THR A 10 5.10 3.40 -49.51
CA THR A 10 6.46 3.92 -49.72
C THR A 10 6.58 5.43 -49.46
N ASP A 11 5.52 6.19 -49.75
CA ASP A 11 5.51 7.66 -49.58
C ASP A 11 5.22 8.09 -48.13
N ARG A 12 5.99 9.05 -47.64
CA ARG A 12 5.93 9.53 -46.24
C ARG A 12 4.69 10.39 -45.98
N ASP A 13 4.29 11.20 -46.96
CA ASP A 13 3.14 12.09 -46.83
C ASP A 13 1.82 11.31 -46.90
N GLU A 14 1.72 10.36 -47.85
CA GLU A 14 0.58 9.45 -47.96
C GLU A 14 0.43 8.58 -46.71
N ARG A 15 1.54 8.04 -46.19
CA ARG A 15 1.57 7.26 -44.94
C ARG A 15 1.09 8.08 -43.73
N THR A 16 1.50 9.35 -43.63
CA THR A 16 1.08 10.25 -42.56
C THR A 16 -0.42 10.57 -42.63
N ARG A 17 -0.98 10.75 -43.83
CA ARG A 17 -2.43 10.95 -44.02
C ARG A 17 -3.21 9.69 -43.65
N ALA A 18 -2.76 8.53 -44.12
CA ALA A 18 -3.40 7.25 -43.81
C ALA A 18 -3.36 6.97 -42.29
N ALA A 19 -2.25 7.27 -41.61
CA ALA A 19 -2.14 7.16 -40.15
C ALA A 19 -3.16 8.02 -39.40
N LYS A 20 -3.37 9.28 -39.84
CA LYS A 20 -4.39 10.17 -39.26
C LYS A 20 -5.81 9.61 -39.42
N THR A 21 -6.11 8.99 -40.57
CA THR A 21 -7.39 8.31 -40.79
C THR A 21 -7.55 7.10 -39.87
N VAL A 22 -6.50 6.30 -39.71
CA VAL A 22 -6.49 5.15 -38.77
C VAL A 22 -6.77 5.61 -37.33
N ILE A 23 -6.13 6.68 -36.88
CA ILE A 23 -6.33 7.24 -35.54
C ILE A 23 -7.76 7.74 -35.35
N SER A 24 -8.36 8.35 -36.37
CA SER A 24 -9.77 8.74 -36.33
C SER A 24 -10.71 7.52 -36.22
N VAL A 25 -10.38 6.41 -36.89
CA VAL A 25 -11.15 5.16 -36.81
C VAL A 25 -10.99 4.51 -35.43
N MET A 26 -9.77 4.45 -34.89
CA MET A 26 -9.49 3.97 -33.54
C MET A 26 -10.21 4.81 -32.47
N GLY A 27 -10.30 6.13 -32.67
CA GLY A 27 -11.03 7.05 -31.81
C GLY A 27 -12.53 6.77 -31.73
N ASN A 28 -13.14 6.38 -32.86
CA ASN A 28 -14.55 6.03 -32.93
C ASN A 28 -14.86 4.64 -32.34
N LEU A 29 -13.93 3.69 -32.48
CA LEU A 29 -14.06 2.33 -31.95
C LEU A 29 -13.91 2.27 -30.42
N TYR A 30 -13.12 3.18 -29.84
CA TYR A 30 -12.85 3.22 -28.40
C TYR A 30 -13.34 4.52 -27.75
N PRO A 31 -14.68 4.73 -27.68
CA PRO A 31 -15.25 5.95 -27.11
C PRO A 31 -14.96 6.11 -25.61
N HIS A 32 -14.65 5.02 -24.91
CA HIS A 32 -14.34 5.01 -23.48
C HIS A 32 -13.02 5.70 -23.11
N LEU A 33 -12.08 5.82 -24.06
CA LEU A 33 -10.86 6.58 -23.81
C LEU A 33 -11.05 8.10 -24.03
N ARG A 34 -12.21 8.57 -24.52
CA ARG A 34 -12.47 10.00 -24.79
C ARG A 34 -12.46 10.85 -23.51
N ASP A 35 -12.77 10.26 -22.36
CA ASP A 35 -12.79 10.94 -21.07
C ASP A 35 -11.41 10.99 -20.40
N VAL A 36 -10.39 10.39 -21.03
CA VAL A 36 -9.02 10.36 -20.53
C VAL A 36 -8.28 11.59 -21.07
N PRO A 37 -7.65 12.41 -20.19
CA PRO A 37 -6.73 13.45 -20.61
C PRO A 37 -5.68 12.87 -21.57
N ASP A 38 -5.42 13.57 -22.67
CA ASP A 38 -4.48 13.15 -23.72
C ASP A 38 -4.83 11.85 -24.47
N PHE A 39 -6.13 11.56 -24.66
CA PHE A 39 -6.58 10.43 -25.48
C PHE A 39 -5.90 10.34 -26.86
N ARG A 40 -5.76 11.47 -27.55
CA ARG A 40 -5.10 11.52 -28.87
C ARG A 40 -3.65 11.06 -28.79
N HIS A 41 -2.92 11.44 -27.75
CA HIS A 41 -1.54 11.03 -27.52
C HIS A 41 -1.45 9.51 -27.35
N LYS A 42 -2.31 8.91 -26.52
CA LYS A 42 -2.35 7.45 -26.32
C LYS A 42 -2.66 6.67 -27.60
N LEU A 43 -3.49 7.20 -28.49
CA LEU A 43 -3.76 6.56 -29.78
C LEU A 43 -2.54 6.58 -30.70
N TRP A 44 -1.77 7.68 -30.71
CA TRP A 44 -0.49 7.74 -31.41
C TRP A 44 0.50 6.72 -30.82
N ASP A 45 0.57 6.61 -29.49
CA ASP A 45 1.42 5.62 -28.82
C ASP A 45 1.01 4.19 -29.19
N HIS A 46 -0.28 3.87 -29.15
CA HIS A 46 -0.79 2.55 -29.52
C HIS A 46 -0.52 2.22 -30.99
N LEU A 47 -0.63 3.20 -31.90
CA LEU A 47 -0.29 3.01 -33.31
C LEU A 47 1.19 2.65 -33.50
N MET A 48 2.07 3.32 -32.76
CA MET A 48 3.52 3.05 -32.80
C MET A 48 3.88 1.71 -32.17
N ILE A 49 3.25 1.36 -31.05
CA ILE A 49 3.41 0.04 -30.40
C ILE A 49 2.92 -1.08 -31.32
N MET A 50 1.75 -0.93 -31.94
CA MET A 50 1.20 -1.93 -32.88
C MET A 50 2.06 -2.11 -34.13
N SER A 51 2.79 -1.08 -34.54
CA SER A 51 3.72 -1.14 -35.68
C SER A 51 5.15 -1.53 -35.30
N ASN A 52 5.41 -1.97 -34.06
CA ASN A 52 6.76 -2.24 -33.55
C ASN A 52 7.74 -1.08 -33.83
N PHE A 53 7.22 0.14 -33.85
CA PHE A 53 7.86 1.40 -34.21
C PHE A 53 8.72 1.32 -35.49
N THR A 54 8.31 0.53 -36.48
CA THR A 54 8.93 0.51 -37.81
C THR A 54 8.42 1.64 -38.70
N LEU A 55 7.46 2.42 -38.20
CA LEU A 55 6.69 3.38 -38.97
C LEU A 55 7.25 4.79 -38.77
N ASP A 56 7.90 5.33 -39.81
CA ASP A 56 8.31 6.74 -39.85
C ASP A 56 7.11 7.61 -40.28
N ILE A 57 6.49 8.29 -39.31
CA ILE A 57 5.36 9.23 -39.48
C ILE A 57 5.67 10.52 -38.71
N ASP A 58 5.23 11.64 -39.27
CA ASP A 58 5.18 12.93 -38.58
C ASP A 58 4.07 12.95 -37.52
N SER A 59 4.42 12.57 -36.29
CA SER A 59 3.56 12.65 -35.11
C SER A 59 3.73 14.02 -34.43
N PRO A 60 2.64 14.71 -34.04
CA PRO A 60 2.72 15.97 -33.29
C PRO A 60 3.14 15.78 -31.83
N TYR A 61 3.28 14.53 -31.36
CA TYR A 61 3.68 14.17 -30.00
C TYR A 61 4.99 13.38 -30.02
N PRO A 62 5.85 13.55 -28.98
CA PRO A 62 7.10 12.81 -28.89
C PRO A 62 6.83 11.31 -28.87
N LEU A 63 7.55 10.56 -29.69
CA LEU A 63 7.39 9.12 -29.80
C LEU A 63 7.79 8.45 -28.48
N PRO A 64 7.00 7.47 -27.99
CA PRO A 64 7.43 6.69 -26.84
C PRO A 64 8.72 5.94 -27.19
N GLU A 65 9.71 5.97 -26.31
CA GLU A 65 10.95 5.21 -26.48
C GLU A 65 10.66 3.71 -26.25
N LYS A 66 11.11 2.84 -27.17
CA LYS A 66 10.92 1.38 -27.09
C LYS A 66 11.42 0.80 -25.76
N ASP A 67 12.51 1.36 -25.27
CA ASP A 67 13.24 0.86 -24.11
C ASP A 67 12.44 0.98 -22.81
N ILE A 68 11.59 1.99 -22.69
CA ILE A 68 10.75 2.23 -21.50
C ILE A 68 9.62 1.20 -21.39
N LEU A 69 9.15 0.66 -22.52
CA LEU A 69 8.05 -0.30 -22.57
C LEU A 69 8.50 -1.75 -22.33
N GLU A 70 9.74 -2.09 -22.70
CA GLU A 70 10.32 -3.42 -22.49
C GLU A 70 11.01 -3.59 -21.14
N GLU A 71 11.21 -2.50 -20.38
CA GLU A 71 11.80 -2.56 -19.06
C GLU A 71 10.90 -3.38 -18.12
N LYS A 72 11.35 -4.59 -17.79
CA LYS A 72 10.66 -5.44 -16.81
C LYS A 72 10.60 -4.68 -15.49
N PRO A 73 9.46 -4.72 -14.78
CA PRO A 73 9.35 -4.07 -13.49
C PRO A 73 10.46 -4.57 -12.56
N GLU A 74 11.06 -3.65 -11.81
CA GLU A 74 12.12 -3.98 -10.87
C GLU A 74 11.63 -5.05 -9.88
N LYS A 75 12.42 -6.11 -9.71
CA LYS A 75 12.07 -7.19 -8.78
C LYS A 75 12.23 -6.67 -7.35
N LEU A 76 11.10 -6.53 -6.65
CA LEU A 76 11.13 -6.21 -5.23
C LEU A 76 11.87 -7.33 -4.47
N PRO A 77 12.92 -7.02 -3.69
CA PRO A 77 13.59 -8.02 -2.88
C PRO A 77 12.63 -8.53 -1.81
N TYR A 78 12.45 -9.86 -1.74
CA TYR A 78 11.63 -10.46 -0.70
C TYR A 78 12.34 -10.35 0.65
N ASN A 79 11.60 -9.93 1.67
CA ASN A 79 12.10 -9.80 3.01
C ASN A 79 12.29 -11.19 3.64
N ASN A 80 13.52 -11.71 3.62
CA ASN A 80 13.92 -13.01 4.17
C ASN A 80 14.41 -12.95 5.63
N HIS A 81 13.85 -12.10 6.50
CA HIS A 81 14.33 -12.04 7.89
C HIS A 81 13.91 -13.31 8.66
N ARG A 82 14.89 -14.08 9.15
CA ARG A 82 14.66 -15.30 9.94
C ARG A 82 14.40 -14.94 11.41
N ILE A 83 13.12 -14.82 11.77
CA ILE A 83 12.68 -14.55 13.14
C ILE A 83 12.96 -15.77 14.02
N LYS A 84 13.72 -15.60 15.11
CA LYS A 84 14.00 -16.68 16.08
C LYS A 84 12.75 -17.00 16.92
N TYR A 85 12.12 -15.98 17.50
CA TYR A 85 10.91 -16.13 18.33
C TYR A 85 9.66 -15.65 17.59
N LYS A 86 8.90 -16.59 17.02
CA LYS A 86 7.71 -16.30 16.21
C LYS A 86 6.61 -15.54 16.96
N HIS A 87 6.50 -15.76 18.27
CA HIS A 87 5.51 -15.09 19.12
C HIS A 87 5.87 -13.64 19.48
N TYR A 88 7.13 -13.24 19.34
CA TYR A 88 7.56 -11.85 19.48
C TYR A 88 7.65 -11.13 18.13
N GLY A 89 7.95 -11.86 17.05
CA GLY A 89 8.03 -11.32 15.69
C GLY A 89 9.30 -10.52 15.42
N LEU A 90 9.43 -10.03 14.18
CA LEU A 90 10.62 -9.29 13.71
C LEU A 90 10.82 -7.95 14.41
N LEU A 91 9.73 -7.32 14.87
CA LEU A 91 9.78 -5.99 15.46
C LEU A 91 10.57 -5.98 16.77
N THR A 92 10.41 -7.01 17.61
CA THR A 92 11.16 -7.15 18.87
C THR A 92 12.66 -7.26 18.60
N GLU A 93 13.07 -8.02 17.58
CA GLU A 93 14.49 -8.14 17.20
C GLU A 93 15.08 -6.78 16.78
N LYS A 94 14.34 -6.03 15.94
CA LYS A 94 14.75 -4.67 15.52
C LYS A 94 14.79 -3.66 16.67
N LEU A 95 13.85 -3.75 17.61
CA LEU A 95 13.84 -2.89 18.80
C LEU A 95 15.07 -3.16 19.68
N ILE A 96 15.43 -4.44 19.86
CA ILE A 96 16.61 -4.85 20.62
C ILE A 96 17.90 -4.39 19.94
N GLU A 97 17.98 -4.48 18.61
CA GLU A 97 19.09 -3.93 17.83
C GLU A 97 19.19 -2.41 18.00
N LYS A 98 18.06 -1.69 17.97
CA LYS A 98 18.03 -0.24 18.23
C LYS A 98 18.47 0.12 19.66
N ILE A 99 18.13 -0.71 20.66
CA ILE A 99 18.60 -0.56 22.04
C ILE A 99 20.13 -0.73 22.15
N LYS A 100 20.74 -1.56 21.30
CA LYS A 100 22.21 -1.70 21.24
C LYS A 100 22.88 -0.48 20.62
N GLU A 101 22.29 0.09 19.57
CA GLU A 101 22.82 1.27 18.88
C GLU A 101 22.67 2.57 19.67
N THR A 102 21.73 2.63 20.62
CA THR A 102 21.47 3.85 21.40
C THR A 102 22.52 4.02 22.49
N GLU A 103 23.30 5.10 22.42
CA GLU A 103 24.36 5.43 23.38
C GLU A 103 23.85 6.12 24.64
N ASP A 104 22.73 6.85 24.56
CA ASP A 104 22.14 7.57 25.69
C ASP A 104 21.55 6.60 26.74
N PRO A 105 22.05 6.60 28.00
CA PRO A 105 21.57 5.71 29.04
C PRO A 105 20.09 5.89 29.42
N GLU A 106 19.56 7.11 29.36
CA GLU A 106 18.18 7.41 29.74
C GLU A 106 17.21 6.91 28.66
N ILE A 107 17.52 7.20 27.40
CA ILE A 107 16.75 6.72 26.25
C ILE A 107 16.81 5.18 26.19
N LYS A 108 17.98 4.58 26.44
CA LYS A 108 18.16 3.13 26.48
C LYS A 108 17.26 2.48 27.54
N ARG A 109 17.15 3.08 28.73
CA ARG A 109 16.21 2.60 29.78
C ARG A 109 14.76 2.66 29.29
N VAL A 110 14.31 3.81 28.80
CA VAL A 110 12.93 3.98 28.34
C VAL A 110 12.60 3.01 27.19
N LEU A 111 13.51 2.83 26.24
CA LEU A 111 13.33 1.96 25.09
C LEU A 111 13.27 0.48 25.50
N THR A 112 14.05 0.09 26.51
CA THR A 112 14.01 -1.27 27.08
C THR A 112 12.66 -1.56 27.71
N VAL A 113 12.09 -0.60 28.45
CA VAL A 113 10.77 -0.72 29.09
C VAL A 113 9.66 -0.81 28.05
N LEU A 114 9.73 0.03 27.02
CA LEU A 114 8.77 -0.01 25.91
C LEU A 114 8.81 -1.35 25.18
N THR A 115 10.02 -1.88 24.97
CA THR A 115 10.24 -3.19 24.33
C THR A 115 9.70 -4.32 25.19
N ALA A 116 9.93 -4.31 26.50
CA ALA A 116 9.39 -5.30 27.43
C ALA A 116 7.85 -5.28 27.48
N ASN A 117 7.24 -4.08 27.50
CA ASN A 117 5.78 -3.93 27.41
C ASN A 117 5.23 -4.44 26.07
N HIS A 118 5.96 -4.18 24.97
CA HIS A 118 5.61 -4.70 23.66
C HIS A 118 5.68 -6.24 23.62
N MET A 119 6.73 -6.84 24.21
CA MET A 119 6.87 -8.29 24.33
C MET A 119 5.75 -8.90 25.15
N LYS A 120 5.38 -8.31 26.30
CA LYS A 120 4.25 -8.76 27.13
C LYS A 120 2.94 -8.77 26.34
N LYS A 121 2.70 -7.72 25.55
CA LYS A 121 1.51 -7.61 24.68
C LYS A 121 1.53 -8.63 23.54
N SER A 122 2.66 -8.79 22.86
CA SER A 122 2.81 -9.74 21.75
C SER A 122 2.64 -11.17 22.23
N PHE A 123 3.22 -11.51 23.39
CA PHE A 123 3.03 -12.83 23.99
C PHE A 123 1.57 -13.07 24.36
N LEU A 124 0.89 -12.11 24.99
CA LEU A 124 -0.53 -12.25 25.34
C LEU A 124 -1.47 -12.32 24.13
N THR A 125 -1.02 -11.81 22.98
CA THR A 125 -1.75 -11.93 21.71
C THR A 125 -1.61 -13.33 21.12
N TRP A 126 -0.43 -13.95 21.27
CA TRP A 126 -0.12 -15.29 20.74
C TRP A 126 -0.47 -16.42 21.71
N ASN A 127 -0.33 -16.19 23.01
CA ASN A 127 -0.59 -17.13 24.09
C ASN A 127 -1.64 -16.52 25.03
N LYS A 128 -2.73 -17.26 25.31
CA LYS A 128 -3.86 -16.74 26.11
C LYS A 128 -3.60 -16.81 27.62
N ASP A 129 -2.51 -17.42 28.02
CA ASP A 129 -2.11 -17.53 29.42
C ASP A 129 -1.33 -16.29 29.87
N SER A 130 -1.47 -15.96 31.16
CA SER A 130 -0.72 -14.88 31.79
C SER A 130 0.77 -15.18 31.76
N VAL A 131 1.56 -14.18 31.37
CA VAL A 131 3.02 -14.26 31.36
C VAL A 131 3.56 -13.67 32.64
N GLU A 132 4.51 -14.37 33.26
CA GLU A 132 5.32 -13.83 34.34
C GLU A 132 6.37 -12.88 33.78
N ASP A 133 6.58 -11.76 34.48
CA ASP A 133 7.51 -10.72 34.02
C ASP A 133 8.95 -11.26 33.92
N ASP A 134 9.31 -12.23 34.77
CA ASP A 134 10.61 -12.93 34.79
C ASP A 134 10.93 -13.67 33.49
N GLN A 135 9.93 -14.28 32.84
CA GLN A 135 10.13 -14.96 31.57
C GLN A 135 10.48 -13.96 30.46
N ILE A 136 9.79 -12.80 30.45
CA ILE A 136 10.04 -11.74 29.47
C ILE A 136 11.44 -11.17 29.65
N TYR A 137 11.90 -11.00 30.89
CA TYR A 137 13.26 -10.55 31.18
C TYR A 137 14.31 -11.55 30.67
N ASN A 138 14.12 -12.85 30.92
CA ASN A 138 15.01 -13.89 30.41
C ASN A 138 15.07 -13.90 28.88
N ASP A 139 13.94 -13.72 28.21
CA ASP A 139 13.86 -13.68 26.76
C ASP A 139 14.53 -12.43 26.17
N ILE A 140 14.40 -11.26 26.81
CA ILE A 140 15.13 -10.04 26.42
C ILE A 140 16.63 -10.25 26.54
N ASN A 141 17.10 -10.82 27.65
CA ASN A 141 18.53 -11.06 27.87
C ASN A 141 19.11 -12.04 26.84
N THR A 142 18.35 -13.09 26.53
CA THR A 142 18.70 -14.08 25.50
C THR A 142 18.75 -13.46 24.11
N LEU A 143 17.79 -12.59 23.77
CA LEU A 143 17.75 -11.88 22.49
C LEU A 143 18.83 -10.81 22.37
N TYR A 144 19.19 -10.14 23.47
CA TYR A 144 20.27 -9.16 23.49
C TYR A 144 21.65 -9.81 23.39
N GLY A 145 21.82 -11.07 23.83
CA GLY A 145 23.09 -11.79 23.71
C GLY A 145 24.20 -11.24 24.62
N GLY A 146 23.81 -10.66 25.75
CA GLY A 146 24.70 -10.11 26.79
C GLY A 146 23.86 -9.44 27.90
N ASN A 147 24.48 -9.12 29.05
CA ASN A 147 23.78 -8.47 30.16
C ASN A 147 23.35 -7.05 29.78
N ILE A 148 22.07 -6.85 29.44
CA ILE A 148 21.45 -5.55 29.69
C ILE A 148 21.31 -5.44 31.20
N GLU A 149 22.01 -4.50 31.82
CA GLU A 149 21.63 -4.04 33.15
C GLU A 149 20.28 -3.35 33.03
N MET A 150 19.22 -4.13 33.26
CA MET A 150 17.88 -3.58 33.38
C MET A 150 17.73 -2.96 34.78
N PRO A 151 17.05 -1.82 34.88
CA PRO A 151 16.75 -1.24 36.17
C PRO A 151 15.85 -2.17 36.99
N GLU A 152 16.33 -2.60 38.15
CA GLU A 152 15.54 -3.34 39.11
C GLU A 152 14.26 -2.55 39.49
N GLY A 153 13.10 -3.19 39.37
CA GLY A 153 11.85 -2.72 39.96
C GLY A 153 10.79 -2.15 39.01
N MET A 154 10.89 -2.33 37.70
CA MET A 154 9.90 -1.75 36.77
C MET A 154 8.73 -2.69 36.49
N ILE A 155 7.61 -2.41 37.15
CA ILE A 155 6.32 -3.10 36.99
C ILE A 155 5.88 -2.98 35.52
N LEU A 156 5.87 -4.10 34.78
CA LEU A 156 5.33 -4.13 33.42
C LEU A 156 3.82 -3.89 33.47
N SER A 157 3.29 -3.14 32.50
CA SER A 157 1.86 -2.80 32.47
C SER A 157 1.00 -4.05 32.63
N HIS A 158 -0.01 -3.98 33.50
CA HIS A 158 -0.88 -5.13 33.78
C HIS A 158 -1.54 -5.64 32.50
N SER A 159 -1.60 -6.97 32.35
CA SER A 159 -2.18 -7.68 31.19
C SER A 159 -3.59 -7.18 30.81
N LYS A 160 -4.37 -6.72 31.80
CA LYS A 160 -5.70 -6.13 31.60
C LYS A 160 -5.71 -4.81 30.84
N ASP A 161 -4.66 -3.99 30.96
CA ASP A 161 -4.58 -2.69 30.27
C ASP A 161 -4.07 -2.84 28.83
N LEU A 162 -3.21 -3.84 28.59
CA LEU A 162 -2.67 -4.14 27.26
C LEU A 162 -3.71 -4.79 26.32
N LEU A 163 -4.69 -5.49 26.90
CA LEU A 163 -5.81 -6.14 26.20
C LEU A 163 -7.05 -5.26 26.06
N GLN A 164 -7.03 -3.98 26.44
CA GLN A 164 -8.14 -3.08 26.18
C GLN A 164 -8.40 -3.01 24.67
N LYS A 165 -9.27 -3.90 24.18
CA LYS A 165 -10.00 -3.72 22.94
C LYS A 165 -10.63 -2.35 23.06
N LYS A 166 -10.18 -1.41 22.21
CA LYS A 166 -11.00 -0.27 21.81
C LYS A 166 -12.30 -0.83 21.25
N ASN A 167 -13.25 -1.14 22.12
CA ASN A 167 -14.66 -1.27 21.76
C ASN A 167 -15.22 0.14 21.58
N THR A 168 -14.60 0.95 20.73
CA THR A 168 -15.25 2.12 20.16
C THR A 168 -15.99 1.64 18.91
N LYS A 169 -17.09 0.92 19.12
CA LYS A 169 -18.17 0.94 18.14
C LYS A 169 -18.87 2.28 18.34
N PRO A 170 -18.87 3.20 17.35
CA PRO A 170 -19.78 4.32 17.41
C PRO A 170 -21.20 3.76 17.27
N THR A 171 -21.95 3.74 18.37
CA THR A 171 -23.37 3.42 18.34
C THR A 171 -24.08 4.57 17.65
N ASN A 172 -24.35 4.42 16.35
CA ASN A 172 -25.20 5.32 15.58
C ASN A 172 -26.62 5.29 16.16
N ASN A 173 -26.89 6.17 17.12
CA ASN A 173 -28.23 6.47 17.63
C ASN A 173 -28.98 7.33 16.60
N ASN A 174 -29.39 6.73 15.48
CA ASN A 174 -30.44 7.32 14.64
C ASN A 174 -31.81 7.06 15.29
N LYS A 175 -32.16 7.94 16.23
CA LYS A 175 -33.57 8.15 16.65
C LYS A 175 -34.34 8.73 15.47
N GLN A 176 -34.89 7.87 14.60
CA GLN A 176 -35.96 8.27 13.70
C GLN A 176 -37.25 8.44 14.49
N GLN A 177 -37.56 9.70 14.79
CA GLN A 177 -38.88 10.15 15.22
C GLN A 177 -39.91 9.85 14.13
N LYS A 178 -40.74 8.82 14.34
CA LYS A 178 -42.04 8.71 13.66
C LYS A 178 -43.03 9.61 14.39
N ASN A 179 -43.24 10.83 13.89
CA ASN A 179 -44.34 11.69 14.31
C ASN A 179 -45.50 11.58 13.32
N ASN A 180 -46.65 11.18 13.87
CA ASN A 180 -47.97 11.18 13.26
C ASN A 180 -48.36 12.56 12.73
N LYS A 181 -48.98 12.61 11.55
CA LYS A 181 -50.04 13.57 11.20
C LYS A 181 -50.83 13.10 9.98
N LYS A 182 -51.91 12.36 10.22
CA LYS A 182 -53.13 12.45 9.41
C LYS A 182 -53.90 13.67 9.94
N GLN A 183 -54.37 14.58 9.09
CA GLN A 183 -55.68 15.25 9.21
C GLN A 183 -55.95 16.22 8.04
N PHE A 184 -56.98 15.84 7.24
CA PHE A 184 -58.02 16.64 6.59
C PHE A 184 -57.69 17.80 5.64
N TYR A 185 -58.05 17.63 4.36
CA TYR A 185 -58.61 18.71 3.54
C TYR A 185 -60.13 18.53 3.43
N LYS A 186 -60.87 19.50 3.99
CA LYS A 186 -62.30 19.70 3.74
C LYS A 186 -62.49 20.34 2.36
N LYS A 187 -63.53 19.89 1.66
CA LYS A 187 -64.15 20.55 0.51
C LYS A 187 -64.48 22.01 0.82
N HIS A 188 -64.33 22.87 -0.17
CA HIS A 188 -65.20 24.03 -0.35
C HIS A 188 -65.77 23.99 -1.77
N ASN A 189 -67.07 24.31 -1.84
CA ASN A 189 -67.84 24.63 -3.04
C ASN A 189 -67.20 25.78 -3.83
#